data_AF-A0A7C2APL1-F1
#
_entry.id   AF-A0A7C2APL1-F1
#
_cell.length_a   1.000
_cell.length_b   1.000
_cell.length_c   1.000
_cell.angle_alpha   90.00
_cell.angle_beta   90.00
_cell.angle_gamma   90.00
#
_symmetry.space_group_name_H-M   'P 1'
#
loop_
_entity.id
_entity.type
_entity.pdbx_description
1 polymer ?
#
loop_
_entity_poly.entity_id
_entity_poly.type
_entity_poly.pdbx_seq_one_letter_code
_entity_poly.pdbx_strand_id
1 'polypeptide(L)'
;MGDMKKKVLVLEGSPRRGNTALVTDWVLEGLGKKGVEVRRVRVCELNIAGCQECFGCRAEKRRAGCQQDDDMLELYDLIVDADLVIWTSPIFCWGVTSQLKAVVDRCFALLKGESLVKGSNWAL
;
A
#
# COMPACT_ATOMS: atom_id res chain seq x y z
N MET A 1 8.00 -16.19 -24.02
CA MET A 1 7.32 -15.74 -22.79
C MET A 1 7.66 -14.26 -22.66
N GLY A 2 6.73 -13.34 -22.92
CA GLY A 2 7.06 -11.90 -22.90
C GLY A 2 7.46 -11.47 -21.49
N ASP A 3 8.50 -10.63 -21.38
CA ASP A 3 8.94 -10.08 -20.09
C ASP A 3 7.80 -9.28 -19.46
N MET A 4 7.17 -9.86 -18.43
CA MET A 4 6.14 -9.19 -17.65
C MET A 4 6.82 -8.10 -16.82
N LYS A 5 6.47 -6.83 -17.06
CA LYS A 5 7.00 -5.70 -16.32
C LYS A 5 6.68 -5.85 -14.83
N LYS A 6 7.68 -5.64 -13.98
CA LYS A 6 7.48 -5.61 -12.52
C LYS A 6 6.62 -4.40 -12.14
N LYS A 7 5.64 -4.61 -11.26
CA LYS A 7 4.71 -3.59 -10.79
C LYS A 7 5.15 -3.04 -9.44
N VAL A 8 5.36 -1.72 -9.38
CA VAL A 8 5.71 -0.99 -8.16
C VAL A 8 4.56 -0.08 -7.78
N LEU A 9 4.04 -0.25 -6.57
CA LEU A 9 3.05 0.65 -5.97
C LEU A 9 3.76 1.58 -4.99
N VAL A 10 3.56 2.89 -5.12
CA VAL A 10 4.01 3.88 -4.15
C VAL A 10 2.82 4.43 -3.37
N LEU A 11 2.86 4.32 -2.05
CA LEU A 11 1.90 4.88 -1.12
C LEU A 11 2.50 6.13 -0.47
N GLU A 12 2.12 7.30 -0.98
CA GLU A 12 2.61 8.59 -0.49
C GLU A 12 1.67 9.17 0.56
N GLY A 13 2.13 9.19 1.81
CA GLY A 13 1.43 9.73 2.96
C GLY A 13 1.60 11.24 3.17
N SER A 14 2.36 11.93 2.32
CA SER A 14 2.65 13.36 2.50
C SER A 14 1.45 14.24 2.13
N PRO A 15 0.86 15.01 3.07
CA PRO A 15 -0.26 15.91 2.77
C PRO A 15 0.15 17.09 1.87
N ARG A 16 1.46 17.40 1.83
CA ARG A 16 2.03 18.46 0.98
C ARG A 16 2.94 17.83 -0.08
N ARG A 17 3.12 18.52 -1.20
CA ARG A 17 4.22 18.22 -2.13
C ARG A 17 5.47 18.94 -1.64
N GLY A 18 6.50 18.18 -1.27
CA GLY A 18 7.74 18.71 -0.66
C GLY A 18 8.83 17.64 -0.62
N ASN A 19 9.71 17.71 0.38
CA ASN A 19 10.92 16.86 0.44
C ASN A 19 10.62 15.35 0.29
N THR A 20 9.57 14.84 0.93
CA THR A 20 9.18 13.42 0.78
C THR A 20 8.84 13.08 -0.67
N ALA A 21 8.11 13.96 -1.37
CA ALA A 21 7.79 13.77 -2.79
C ALA A 21 9.05 13.80 -3.65
N LEU A 22 9.95 14.77 -3.41
CA LEU A 22 11.21 14.90 -4.14
C LEU A 22 12.11 13.67 -4.00
N VAL A 23 12.29 13.16 -2.78
CA VAL A 23 13.08 11.95 -2.54
C VAL A 23 12.42 10.73 -3.18
N THR A 24 11.08 10.66 -3.15
CA THR A 24 10.33 9.60 -3.86
C THR A 24 10.62 9.65 -5.36
N ASP A 25 10.64 10.84 -5.96
CA ASP A 25 10.93 11.02 -7.39
C ASP A 25 12.32 10.51 -7.77
N TRP A 26 13.35 10.77 -6.96
CA TRP A 26 14.70 10.25 -7.18
C TRP A 26 14.77 8.72 -7.16
N VAL A 27 14.04 8.09 -6.23
CA VAL A 27 13.94 6.62 -6.17
C VAL A 27 13.25 6.09 -7.43
N LEU A 28 12.15 6.72 -7.85
CA LEU A 28 11.40 6.31 -9.04
C LEU A 28 12.19 6.53 -10.34
N GLU A 29 12.98 7.59 -10.44
CA GLU A 29 13.87 7.84 -11.58
C GLU A 29 14.92 6.71 -11.72
N GLY A 30 15.49 6.26 -10.59
CA GLY A 30 16.41 5.12 -10.56
C GLY A 30 15.75 3.81 -11.00
N LEU A 31 14.46 3.60 -10.68
CA LEU A 31 13.69 2.43 -11.09
C LEU A 31 13.26 2.48 -12.56
N GLY A 32 12.93 3.66 -13.09
CA GLY A 32 12.46 3.87 -14.47
C GLY A 32 13.44 3.39 -15.55
N LYS A 33 14.74 3.32 -15.23
CA LYS A 33 15.78 2.74 -16.12
C LYS A 33 15.64 1.22 -16.31
N LYS A 34 14.80 0.52 -15.54
CA LYS A 34 14.69 -0.95 -15.51
C LYS A 34 13.39 -1.51 -16.09
N GLY A 35 12.59 -0.70 -16.79
CA GLY A 35 11.37 -1.17 -17.47
C GLY A 35 10.25 -1.62 -16.52
N VAL A 36 10.20 -1.08 -15.31
CA VAL A 36 9.14 -1.35 -14.32
C VAL A 36 7.90 -0.47 -14.57
N GLU A 37 6.73 -0.96 -14.21
CA GLU A 37 5.48 -0.20 -14.18
C GLU A 37 5.32 0.41 -12.79
N VAL A 38 5.15 1.73 -12.71
CA VAL A 38 5.00 2.44 -11.43
C VAL A 38 3.60 3.04 -11.33
N ARG A 39 2.89 2.72 -10.26
CA ARG A 39 1.66 3.41 -9.85
C ARG A 39 1.91 4.14 -8.54
N ARG A 40 1.67 5.44 -8.51
CA ARG A 40 1.80 6.28 -7.30
C ARG A 40 0.42 6.73 -6.82
N VAL A 41 0.15 6.49 -5.55
CA VAL A 41 -1.12 6.83 -4.88
C VAL A 41 -0.83 7.80 -3.74
N ARG A 42 -1.47 8.96 -3.77
CA ARG A 42 -1.42 9.93 -2.67
C ARG A 42 -2.47 9.57 -1.63
N VAL A 43 -2.06 8.86 -0.59
CA VAL A 43 -2.96 8.35 0.45
C VAL A 43 -3.70 9.47 1.18
N CYS A 44 -3.08 10.66 1.28
CA CYS A 44 -3.72 11.83 1.87
C CYS A 44 -4.91 12.41 1.07
N GLU A 45 -5.09 11.99 -0.18
CA GLU A 45 -6.21 12.41 -1.05
C GLU A 45 -7.35 11.37 -1.04
N LEU A 46 -7.15 10.22 -0.39
CA LEU A 46 -8.14 9.16 -0.27
C LEU A 46 -8.99 9.34 0.99
N ASN A 47 -10.24 8.90 0.91
CA ASN A 47 -11.10 8.71 2.07
C ASN A 47 -10.88 7.31 2.64
N ILE A 48 -10.06 7.22 3.68
CA ILE A 48 -9.76 5.95 4.38
C ILE A 48 -9.95 6.16 5.88
N ALA A 49 -10.96 5.49 6.44
CA ALA A 49 -11.18 5.44 7.87
C ALA A 49 -10.20 4.46 8.54
N GLY A 50 -9.97 4.67 9.84
CA GLY A 50 -9.12 3.79 10.66
C GLY A 50 -9.69 2.38 10.85
N CYS A 51 -8.84 1.44 11.26
CA CYS A 51 -9.30 0.11 11.63
C CYS A 51 -10.28 0.19 12.82
N GLN A 52 -11.38 -0.56 12.75
CA GLN A 52 -12.40 -0.65 13.81
C GLN A 52 -12.24 -1.89 14.71
N GLU A 53 -11.20 -2.72 14.50
CA GLU A 53 -10.99 -3.99 15.22
C GLU A 53 -12.22 -4.92 15.23
N CYS A 54 -13.08 -4.82 14.20
CA CYS A 54 -14.31 -5.61 14.12
C CYS A 54 -14.10 -7.05 13.59
N PHE A 55 -12.88 -7.36 13.13
CA PHE A 55 -12.52 -8.63 12.47
C PHE A 55 -13.35 -8.99 11.23
N GLY A 56 -14.19 -8.09 10.71
CA GLY A 56 -14.98 -8.33 9.50
C GLY A 56 -14.12 -8.66 8.26
N CYS A 57 -12.88 -8.17 8.22
CA CYS A 57 -11.91 -8.54 7.20
C CYS A 57 -11.59 -10.04 7.19
N ARG A 58 -11.83 -10.79 8.27
CA ARG A 58 -11.53 -12.23 8.38
C ARG A 58 -12.61 -13.15 7.80
N ALA A 59 -13.76 -12.60 7.38
CA ALA A 59 -14.87 -13.38 6.84
C ALA A 59 -14.51 -14.12 5.53
N GLU A 60 -13.74 -13.48 4.65
CA GLU A 60 -13.18 -14.08 3.43
C GLU A 60 -11.68 -14.31 3.62
N LYS A 61 -11.15 -15.47 3.22
CA LYS A 61 -9.72 -15.81 3.39
C LYS A 61 -8.88 -15.61 2.13
N ARG A 62 -9.49 -15.75 0.95
CA ARG A 62 -8.81 -15.76 -0.35
C ARG A 62 -8.62 -14.40 -0.99
N ARG A 63 -9.23 -13.35 -0.43
CA ARG A 63 -9.10 -11.98 -0.91
C ARG A 63 -8.94 -11.02 0.26
N ALA A 64 -8.13 -9.99 0.08
CA ALA A 64 -8.10 -8.84 0.98
C ALA A 64 -9.44 -8.10 0.95
N GLY A 65 -9.87 -7.54 2.09
CA GLY A 65 -11.16 -6.85 2.15
C GLY A 65 -11.49 -6.37 3.55
N CYS A 66 -12.49 -5.48 3.64
CA CYS A 66 -13.01 -4.91 4.87
C CYS A 66 -14.52 -4.69 4.73
N GLN A 67 -15.24 -4.56 5.84
CA GLN A 67 -16.66 -4.18 5.84
C GLN A 67 -16.85 -2.65 5.71
N GLN A 68 -15.78 -1.87 5.94
CA GLN A 68 -15.79 -0.43 5.69
C GLN A 68 -15.73 -0.21 4.18
N ASP A 69 -16.74 0.48 3.64
CA ASP A 69 -16.88 0.82 2.23
C ASP A 69 -16.21 2.18 1.96
N ASP A 70 -14.93 2.13 1.63
CA ASP A 70 -14.09 3.30 1.37
C ASP A 70 -12.90 2.95 0.45
N ASP A 71 -12.03 3.92 0.16
CA ASP A 71 -10.99 3.81 -0.87
C ASP A 71 -9.92 2.73 -0.56
N MET A 72 -9.91 2.20 0.66
CA MET A 72 -9.02 1.09 1.03
C MET A 72 -9.35 -0.18 0.23
N LEU A 73 -10.60 -0.38 -0.21
CA LEU A 73 -11.01 -1.57 -0.97
C LEU A 73 -10.25 -1.67 -2.30
N GLU A 74 -10.16 -0.57 -3.06
CA GLU A 74 -9.33 -0.53 -4.26
C GLU A 74 -7.84 -0.66 -3.91
N LEU A 75 -7.41 0.02 -2.83
CA LEU A 75 -6.01 0.00 -2.42
C LEU A 75 -5.51 -1.40 -2.07
N TYR A 76 -6.36 -2.28 -1.51
CA TYR A 76 -6.03 -3.69 -1.28
C TYR A 76 -5.69 -4.42 -2.57
N ASP A 77 -6.48 -4.25 -3.63
CA ASP A 77 -6.24 -4.91 -4.91
C ASP A 77 -4.91 -4.43 -5.52
N LEU A 78 -4.57 -3.15 -5.37
CA LEU A 78 -3.28 -2.60 -5.80
C LEU A 78 -2.10 -3.18 -5.02
N ILE A 79 -2.25 -3.33 -3.70
CA ILE A 79 -1.20 -3.91 -2.84
C ILE A 79 -0.98 -5.38 -3.20
N VAL A 80 -2.05 -6.14 -3.45
CA VAL A 80 -1.97 -7.56 -3.84
C VAL A 80 -1.35 -7.75 -5.23
N ASP A 81 -1.67 -6.87 -6.19
CA ASP A 81 -1.13 -6.94 -7.55
C ASP A 81 0.32 -6.42 -7.66
N ALA A 82 0.79 -5.60 -6.71
CA ALA A 82 2.15 -5.07 -6.72
C ALA A 82 3.21 -6.16 -6.44
N ASP A 83 4.34 -6.10 -7.15
CA ASP A 83 5.54 -6.90 -6.83
C ASP A 83 6.41 -6.20 -5.76
N LEU A 84 6.26 -4.87 -5.62
CA LEU A 84 6.93 -4.05 -4.61
C LEU A 84 5.99 -2.91 -4.18
N VAL A 85 5.87 -2.70 -2.87
CA VAL A 85 5.16 -1.54 -2.30
C VAL A 85 6.16 -0.63 -1.58
N ILE A 86 6.22 0.63 -1.97
CA ILE A 86 7.06 1.66 -1.36
C ILE A 86 6.16 2.59 -0.54
N TRP A 87 6.45 2.70 0.76
CA TRP A 87 5.74 3.60 1.67
C TRP A 87 6.57 4.85 1.89
N THR A 88 6.00 6.03 1.62
CA THR A 88 6.72 7.30 1.78
C THR A 88 5.93 8.25 2.65
N SER A 89 6.59 8.85 3.65
CA SER A 89 5.95 9.75 4.61
C SER A 89 6.95 10.77 5.16
N PRO A 90 6.53 12.01 5.44
CA PRO A 90 7.23 12.83 6.41
C PRO A 90 7.06 12.25 7.83
N ILE A 91 7.90 12.68 8.77
CA ILE A 91 7.77 12.32 10.19
C ILE A 91 6.75 13.23 10.85
N PHE A 92 5.66 12.66 11.35
CA PHE A 92 4.63 13.34 12.13
C PHE A 92 4.59 12.69 13.51
N CYS A 93 4.95 13.45 14.56
CA CYS A 93 5.00 12.95 15.95
C CYS A 93 5.74 11.61 16.10
N TRP A 94 6.94 11.50 15.51
CA TRP A 94 7.78 10.29 15.53
C TRP A 94 7.24 9.09 14.73
N GLY A 95 6.19 9.27 13.94
CA GLY A 95 5.63 8.23 13.08
C GLY A 95 5.38 8.71 11.65
N VAL A 96 4.70 7.87 10.88
CA VAL A 96 4.11 8.26 9.59
C VAL A 96 2.90 9.18 9.80
N THR A 97 2.40 9.80 8.73
CA THR A 97 1.17 10.59 8.81
C THR A 97 -0.03 9.74 9.23
N SER A 98 -1.03 10.36 9.86
CA SER A 98 -2.23 9.64 10.34
C SER A 98 -3.00 8.97 9.20
N GLN A 99 -3.04 9.60 8.02
CA GLN A 99 -3.64 9.03 6.81
C GLN A 99 -2.91 7.75 6.37
N LEU A 100 -1.58 7.78 6.33
CA LEU A 100 -0.81 6.59 5.98
C LEU A 100 -0.90 5.50 7.06
N LYS A 101 -0.96 5.90 8.34
CA LYS A 101 -1.15 4.99 9.47
C LYS A 101 -2.48 4.26 9.40
N ALA A 102 -3.57 4.90 8.94
CA ALA A 102 -4.85 4.24 8.74
C ALA A 102 -4.74 3.07 7.73
N VAL A 103 -3.97 3.26 6.65
CA VAL A 103 -3.68 2.17 5.69
C VAL A 103 -2.87 1.06 6.36
N VAL A 104 -1.80 1.41 7.10
CA VAL A 104 -0.97 0.44 7.85
C VAL A 104 -1.84 -0.41 8.79
N ASP A 105 -2.72 0.22 9.56
CA ASP A 105 -3.58 -0.49 10.53
C ASP A 105 -4.56 -1.42 9.81
N ARG A 106 -5.04 -1.02 8.64
CA ARG A 106 -5.94 -1.82 7.82
C ARG A 106 -5.25 -2.91 7.00
N CYS A 107 -3.91 -2.95 6.95
CA CYS A 107 -3.16 -4.07 6.37
C CYS A 107 -3.28 -5.36 7.17
N PHE A 108 -3.86 -5.35 8.37
CA PHE A 108 -4.23 -6.60 9.07
C PHE A 108 -5.11 -7.53 8.20
N ALA A 109 -5.91 -6.95 7.30
CA ALA A 109 -6.71 -7.68 6.32
C ALA A 109 -5.88 -8.48 5.29
N LEU A 110 -4.56 -8.25 5.20
CA LEU A 110 -3.66 -8.98 4.31
C LEU A 110 -3.03 -10.22 4.99
N LEU A 111 -3.17 -10.36 6.31
CA LEU A 111 -2.48 -11.36 7.13
C LEU A 111 -3.36 -12.60 7.44
N LYS A 112 -3.82 -13.35 6.43
CA LYS A 112 -4.99 -14.30 6.48
C LYS A 112 -4.78 -15.85 6.50
N GLY A 113 -3.67 -16.40 6.94
CA GLY A 113 -3.22 -17.78 6.61
C GLY A 113 -2.61 -18.01 5.20
N GLU A 114 -3.16 -17.39 4.14
CA GLU A 114 -2.79 -17.60 2.73
C GLU A 114 -1.96 -16.46 2.12
N SER A 115 -0.96 -16.76 1.27
CA SER A 115 -0.09 -15.75 0.63
C SER A 115 -0.86 -14.86 -0.36
N LEU A 116 -1.51 -13.80 0.15
CA LEU A 116 -2.20 -12.80 -0.66
C LEU A 116 -1.24 -11.79 -1.28
N VAL A 117 -0.14 -11.48 -0.58
CA VAL A 117 0.89 -10.57 -1.08
C VAL A 117 1.97 -11.40 -1.79
N LYS A 118 2.35 -11.01 -2.99
CA LYS A 118 3.36 -11.72 -3.78
C LYS A 118 4.66 -11.87 -2.98
N GLY A 119 5.18 -13.11 -2.93
CA GLY A 119 6.43 -13.41 -2.21
C GLY A 119 6.32 -13.41 -0.68
N SER A 120 5.11 -13.28 -0.13
CA SER A 120 4.91 -13.28 1.32
C SER A 120 4.81 -14.71 1.87
N ASN A 121 5.83 -15.16 2.60
CA ASN A 121 5.92 -16.52 3.19
C ASN A 121 5.61 -16.50 4.69
N TRP A 122 4.51 -15.89 5.10
CA TRP A 122 4.16 -15.80 6.52
C TRP A 122 3.35 -17.01 7.02
N ALA A 123 3.17 -18.02 6.17
CA ALA A 123 2.82 -19.37 6.58
C ALA A 123 4.11 -20.11 6.99
N LEU A 124 4.41 -20.06 8.29
CA LEU A 124 5.06 -21.15 9.02
C LEU A 124 4.03 -21.72 9.99
#